data_AF-A0A925KKX2-F1
#
_entry.id   AF-A0A925KKX2-F1
#
_cell.length_a   1.000
_cell.length_b   1.000
_cell.length_c   1.000
_cell.angle_alpha   90.00
_cell.angle_beta   90.00
_cell.angle_gamma   90.00
#
_symmetry.space_group_name_H-M   'P 1'
#
loop_
_entity.id
_entity.type
_entity.pdbx_description
1 polymer ?
#
loop_
_entity_poly.entity_id
_entity_poly.type
_entity_poly.pdbx_seq_one_letter_code
_entity_poly.pdbx_strand_id
1 'polypeptide(L)'
;VSHSRPYHPQTQGKDERFHRTLALEVLAGRVFADLAECQRRFDRFRETYNLERPHEALNMATPASRFQISPRLFPETLPAIEYAEGDIVRRVQSQGEISYRGRLYTVGKAFHGLPVALRATGEDGVFDTFFLHQKIARIDLRNPGR
;
A
#
# COMPACT_ATOMS: atom_id res chain seq x y z
N VAL A 1 6.20 1.15 -2.19
CA VAL A 1 7.32 1.86 -1.50
C VAL A 1 6.96 3.33 -1.49
N SER A 2 6.61 3.89 -0.33
CA SER A 2 6.45 5.35 -0.21
C SER A 2 7.85 5.95 -0.15
N HIS A 3 8.23 6.77 -1.13
CA HIS A 3 9.51 7.48 -1.13
C HIS A 3 9.46 8.76 -0.26
N SER A 4 8.36 8.99 0.44
CA SER A 4 8.15 10.12 1.33
C SER A 4 8.54 9.73 2.75
N ARG A 5 9.59 10.37 3.29
CA ARG A 5 9.89 10.26 4.73
C ARG A 5 8.90 11.14 5.51
N PRO A 6 8.33 10.66 6.63
CA PRO A 6 7.56 11.50 7.53
C PRO A 6 8.36 12.77 7.89
N TYR A 7 7.69 13.93 7.89
CA TYR A 7 8.28 15.24 8.20
C TYR A 7 9.35 15.77 7.22
N HIS A 8 9.44 15.23 5.99
CA HIS A 8 10.40 15.69 4.98
C HIS A 8 9.70 16.16 3.69
N PRO A 9 9.09 17.37 3.69
CA PRO A 9 8.28 17.88 2.58
C PRO A 9 9.10 18.05 1.30
N GLN A 10 10.43 18.23 1.38
CA GLN A 10 11.29 18.35 0.21
C GLN A 10 11.31 17.10 -0.70
N THR A 11 10.73 15.97 -0.27
CA THR A 11 10.68 14.74 -1.09
C THR A 11 9.61 14.77 -2.18
N GLN A 12 8.64 15.69 -2.14
CA GLN A 12 7.52 15.75 -3.09
C GLN A 12 7.62 16.91 -4.09
N GLY A 13 8.79 17.54 -4.25
CA GLY A 13 8.95 18.73 -5.09
C GLY A 13 8.56 18.54 -6.57
N LYS A 14 8.59 17.30 -7.08
CA LYS A 14 8.13 16.97 -8.44
C LYS A 14 6.60 17.09 -8.56
N ASP A 15 5.88 16.52 -7.60
CA ASP A 15 4.41 16.54 -7.56
C ASP A 15 3.92 17.95 -7.24
N GLU A 16 4.59 18.65 -6.34
CA GLU A 16 4.31 20.07 -6.06
C GLU A 16 4.52 20.96 -7.28
N ARG A 17 5.61 20.76 -8.04
CA ARG A 17 5.87 21.50 -9.29
C ARG A 17 4.84 21.14 -10.36
N PHE A 18 4.42 19.88 -10.45
CA PHE A 18 3.34 19.46 -11.35
C PHE A 18 2.03 20.18 -11.01
N HIS A 19 1.58 20.13 -9.75
CA HIS A 19 0.35 20.79 -9.31
C HIS A 19 0.38 22.30 -9.55
N ARG A 20 1.52 22.96 -9.28
CA ARG A 20 1.70 24.38 -9.56
C ARG A 20 1.55 24.69 -11.05
N THR A 21 2.18 23.88 -11.90
CA THR A 21 2.13 24.05 -13.36
C THR A 21 0.72 23.85 -13.89
N LEU A 22 0.03 22.79 -13.45
CA LEU A 22 -1.36 22.51 -13.80
C LEU A 22 -2.28 23.66 -13.37
N ALA A 23 -2.14 24.14 -12.14
CA ALA A 23 -2.94 25.25 -11.63
C ALA A 23 -2.74 26.51 -12.47
N LEU A 24 -1.50 26.87 -12.81
CA LEU A 24 -1.20 28.07 -13.59
C LEU A 24 -1.68 27.98 -15.04
N GLU A 25 -1.47 26.83 -15.70
CA GLU A 25 -1.70 26.71 -17.15
C GLU A 25 -3.15 26.33 -17.48
N VAL A 26 -3.77 25.50 -16.63
CA VAL A 26 -5.10 24.92 -16.89
C VAL A 26 -6.20 25.60 -16.07
N LEU A 27 -5.93 26.01 -14.83
CA LEU A 27 -7.01 26.46 -13.91
C LEU A 27 -7.06 27.97 -13.69
N ALA A 28 -5.91 28.65 -13.65
CA ALA A 28 -5.81 30.04 -13.25
C ALA A 28 -6.60 30.97 -14.18
N GLY A 29 -7.50 31.75 -13.59
CA GLY A 29 -8.30 32.75 -14.30
C GLY A 29 -9.33 32.16 -15.27
N ARG A 30 -9.72 30.89 -15.12
CA ARG A 30 -10.67 30.22 -16.01
C ARG A 30 -11.94 29.79 -15.29
N VAL A 31 -13.05 29.90 -16.01
CA VAL A 31 -14.34 29.29 -15.68
C VAL A 31 -14.67 28.35 -16.84
N PHE A 32 -15.05 27.11 -16.52
CA PHE A 32 -15.44 26.11 -17.52
C PHE A 32 -16.96 26.09 -17.64
N ALA A 33 -17.47 25.96 -18.86
CA ALA A 33 -18.90 25.86 -19.10
C ALA A 33 -19.48 24.53 -18.59
N ASP A 34 -18.71 23.44 -18.72
CA ASP A 34 -19.07 22.11 -18.27
C ASP A 34 -17.84 21.24 -17.95
N LEU A 35 -18.09 20.03 -17.42
CA LEU A 35 -17.03 19.08 -17.10
C LEU A 35 -16.31 18.54 -18.35
N ALA A 36 -16.97 18.50 -19.51
CA ALA A 36 -16.36 18.01 -20.74
C ALA A 36 -15.33 19.01 -21.28
N GLU A 37 -15.60 20.32 -21.17
CA GLU A 37 -14.64 21.37 -21.49
C GLU A 37 -13.43 21.32 -20.57
N CYS A 38 -13.67 21.17 -19.27
CA CYS A 38 -12.60 20.96 -18.29
C CYS A 38 -11.73 19.76 -18.71
N GLN A 39 -12.34 18.60 -18.97
CA GLN A 39 -11.63 17.39 -19.37
C GLN A 39 -10.77 17.59 -20.63
N ARG A 40 -11.29 18.24 -21.68
CA ARG A 40 -10.51 18.52 -22.90
C ARG A 40 -9.25 19.34 -22.61
N ARG A 41 -9.31 20.29 -21.68
CA ARG A 41 -8.14 21.10 -21.29
C ARG A 41 -7.13 20.27 -20.50
N PHE A 42 -7.60 19.43 -19.60
CA PHE A 42 -6.75 18.48 -18.87
C PHE A 42 -6.06 17.49 -19.81
N ASP A 43 -6.78 16.95 -20.80
CA ASP A 43 -6.22 16.03 -21.78
C ASP A 43 -5.13 16.70 -22.62
N ARG A 44 -5.38 17.94 -23.09
CA ARG A 44 -4.37 18.71 -23.83
C ARG A 44 -3.14 19.01 -22.99
N PHE A 45 -3.33 19.42 -21.74
CA PHE A 45 -2.21 19.65 -20.82
C PHE A 45 -1.42 18.37 -20.58
N ARG A 46 -2.10 17.23 -20.36
CA ARG A 46 -1.46 15.93 -20.15
C ARG A 46 -0.61 15.52 -21.36
N GLU A 47 -1.12 15.73 -22.57
CA GLU A 47 -0.39 15.47 -23.82
C GLU A 47 0.90 16.30 -23.89
N THR A 48 0.78 17.64 -23.79
CA THR A 48 1.95 18.53 -23.85
C THR A 48 2.93 18.26 -22.71
N TYR A 49 2.46 18.08 -21.48
CA TYR A 49 3.33 17.87 -20.31
C TYR A 49 4.12 16.57 -20.39
N ASN A 50 3.48 15.48 -20.85
CA ASN A 50 4.10 14.15 -20.87
C ASN A 50 4.86 13.84 -22.15
N LEU A 51 4.44 14.38 -23.30
CA LEU A 51 4.98 14.01 -24.62
C LEU A 51 5.83 15.08 -25.27
N GLU A 52 5.61 16.37 -24.97
CA GLU A 52 6.26 17.48 -25.67
C GLU A 52 7.24 18.26 -24.77
N ARG A 53 6.89 18.45 -23.49
CA ARG A 53 7.66 19.30 -22.57
C ARG A 53 8.95 18.60 -22.10
N PRO A 54 10.14 19.17 -22.35
CA PRO A 54 11.38 18.68 -21.77
C PRO A 54 11.49 19.04 -20.28
N HIS A 55 12.00 18.12 -19.47
CA HIS A 55 12.21 18.35 -18.04
C HIS A 55 13.69 18.30 -17.70
N GLU A 56 14.19 19.34 -17.05
CA GLU A 56 15.60 19.45 -16.64
C GLU A 56 16.03 18.27 -15.75
N ALA A 57 15.17 17.85 -14.81
CA ALA A 57 15.39 16.70 -13.96
C ALA A 57 15.49 15.35 -14.71
N LEU A 58 15.13 15.33 -16.00
CA LEU A 58 15.23 14.17 -16.89
C LEU A 58 16.28 14.37 -18.01
N ASN A 59 17.22 15.30 -17.84
CA ASN A 59 18.19 15.71 -18.86
C ASN A 59 17.52 16.21 -20.14
N MET A 60 16.50 17.07 -19.98
CA MET A 60 15.69 17.61 -21.08
C MET A 60 14.89 16.55 -21.87
N ALA A 61 14.74 15.34 -21.33
CA ALA A 61 13.82 14.34 -21.87
C ALA A 61 12.38 14.60 -21.41
N THR A 62 11.41 14.01 -22.11
CA THR A 62 9.98 14.08 -21.77
C THR A 62 9.62 12.97 -20.76
N PRO A 63 8.60 13.15 -19.90
CA PRO A 63 8.22 12.13 -18.93
C PRO A 63 7.90 10.78 -19.57
N ALA A 64 7.20 10.78 -20.71
CA ALA A 64 6.86 9.54 -21.42
C ALA A 64 8.08 8.78 -21.95
N SER A 65 9.19 9.46 -22.27
CA SER A 65 10.42 8.79 -22.72
C SER A 65 11.07 7.90 -21.64
N ARG A 66 10.76 8.15 -20.36
CA ARG A 66 11.27 7.39 -19.22
C ARG A 66 10.24 6.44 -18.62
N PHE A 67 8.96 6.66 -18.91
CA PHE A 67 7.88 5.84 -18.38
C PHE A 67 7.85 4.48 -19.08
N GLN A 68 7.84 3.42 -18.29
CA GLN A 68 7.63 2.05 -18.76
C GLN A 68 6.46 1.45 -17.99
N ILE A 69 5.51 0.87 -18.73
CA ILE A 69 4.40 0.15 -18.10
C ILE A 69 5.00 -1.05 -17.35
N SER A 70 4.61 -1.19 -16.08
CA SER A 70 5.01 -2.33 -15.28
C SER A 70 4.49 -3.62 -15.92
N PRO A 71 5.34 -4.63 -16.19
CA PRO A 71 4.88 -5.95 -16.64
C PRO A 71 4.08 -6.68 -15.55
N ARG A 72 4.25 -6.26 -14.28
CA ARG A 72 3.44 -6.74 -13.16
C ARG A 72 2.12 -5.99 -13.16
N LEU A 73 1.05 -6.68 -13.55
CA LEU A 73 -0.31 -6.18 -13.44
C LEU A 73 -0.69 -6.04 -11.96
N PHE A 74 -1.50 -5.01 -11.67
CA PHE A 74 -2.14 -4.89 -10.37
C PHE A 74 -3.32 -5.88 -10.33
N PRO A 75 -3.30 -6.90 -9.46
CA PRO A 75 -4.40 -7.86 -9.40
C PRO A 75 -5.64 -7.22 -8.80
N GLU A 76 -6.79 -7.31 -9.48
CA GLU A 76 -8.08 -6.84 -8.95
C GLU A 76 -8.53 -7.63 -7.73
N THR A 77 -8.16 -8.91 -7.68
CA THR A 77 -8.41 -9.81 -6.55
C THR A 77 -7.09 -10.35 -6.04
N LEU A 78 -6.80 -10.14 -4.76
CA LEU A 78 -5.61 -10.72 -4.13
C LEU A 78 -5.74 -12.25 -4.07
N PRO A 79 -4.66 -13.00 -4.32
CA PRO A 79 -4.68 -14.45 -4.14
C PRO A 79 -4.99 -14.79 -2.69
N ALA A 80 -5.55 -15.98 -2.48
CA ALA A 80 -5.76 -16.51 -1.13
C ALA A 80 -4.44 -16.55 -0.36
N ILE A 81 -4.49 -16.26 0.93
CA ILE A 81 -3.31 -16.34 1.80
C ILE A 81 -3.00 -17.82 2.05
N GLU A 82 -1.85 -18.27 1.57
CA GLU A 82 -1.34 -19.62 1.79
C GLU A 82 -0.22 -19.60 2.83
N TYR A 83 -0.23 -20.61 3.70
CA TYR A 83 0.77 -20.82 4.75
C TYR A 83 1.45 -22.18 4.55
N ALA A 84 2.62 -22.35 5.17
CA ALA A 84 3.43 -23.54 4.95
C ALA A 84 2.74 -24.79 5.52
N GLU A 85 3.03 -25.95 4.93
CA GLU A 85 2.57 -27.23 5.45
C GLU A 85 3.11 -27.43 6.88
N GLY A 86 2.21 -27.61 7.85
CA GLY A 86 2.52 -27.66 9.27
C GLY A 86 2.20 -26.39 10.07
N ASP A 87 1.91 -25.26 9.41
CA ASP A 87 1.40 -24.07 10.09
C ASP A 87 -0.05 -24.30 10.56
N ILE A 88 -0.33 -23.94 11.81
CA ILE A 88 -1.69 -24.03 12.35
C ILE A 88 -2.40 -22.72 12.04
N VAL A 89 -3.24 -22.73 11.01
CA VAL A 89 -3.99 -21.53 10.60
C VAL A 89 -5.21 -21.31 11.49
N ARG A 90 -5.40 -20.06 11.92
CA ARG A 90 -6.56 -19.59 12.69
C ARG A 90 -7.08 -18.28 12.14
N ARG A 91 -8.40 -18.08 12.20
CA ARG A 91 -9.04 -16.83 11.80
C ARG A 91 -9.16 -15.90 13.00
N VAL A 92 -8.79 -14.64 12.83
CA VAL A 92 -8.88 -13.64 13.90
C VAL A 92 -10.32 -13.19 14.09
N GLN A 93 -10.79 -13.23 15.33
CA GLN A 93 -12.13 -12.83 15.75
C GLN A 93 -12.27 -11.31 15.86
N SER A 94 -13.49 -10.82 16.05
CA SER A 94 -13.81 -9.38 16.10
C SER A 94 -13.06 -8.61 17.18
N GLN A 95 -12.70 -9.27 18.29
CA GLN A 95 -11.92 -8.67 19.37
C GLN A 95 -10.41 -8.65 19.11
N GLY A 96 -9.93 -9.21 17.99
CA GLY A 96 -8.51 -9.27 17.67
C GLY A 96 -7.80 -10.49 18.28
N GLU A 97 -8.55 -11.55 18.51
CA GLU A 97 -8.09 -12.77 19.19
C GLU A 97 -8.20 -13.99 18.28
N ILE A 98 -7.43 -15.02 18.57
CA ILE A 98 -7.54 -16.34 17.95
C ILE A 98 -7.82 -17.41 18.99
N SER A 99 -8.59 -18.43 18.60
CA SER A 99 -8.81 -19.61 19.47
C SER A 99 -7.85 -20.73 19.14
N TYR A 100 -7.12 -21.21 20.13
CA TYR A 100 -6.25 -22.38 20.00
C TYR A 100 -6.23 -23.19 21.29
N ARG A 101 -6.39 -24.52 21.17
CA ARG A 101 -6.48 -25.48 22.30
C ARG A 101 -7.45 -25.04 23.43
N GLY A 102 -8.62 -24.54 23.03
CA GLY A 102 -9.68 -24.13 23.97
C GLY A 102 -9.43 -22.80 24.69
N ARG A 103 -8.39 -22.04 24.30
CA ARG A 103 -8.06 -20.74 24.88
C ARG A 103 -8.04 -19.65 23.81
N LEU A 104 -8.20 -18.41 24.23
CA LEU A 104 -8.13 -17.22 23.39
C LEU A 104 -6.77 -16.54 23.57
N TYR A 105 -6.20 -16.05 22.48
CA TYR A 105 -4.93 -15.33 22.47
C TYR A 105 -5.05 -14.07 21.63
N THR A 106 -4.64 -12.92 22.18
CA THR A 106 -4.66 -11.63 21.51
C THR A 106 -3.55 -11.51 20.48
N VAL A 107 -3.93 -11.20 19.24
CA VAL A 107 -3.01 -10.99 18.10
C VAL A 107 -3.15 -9.60 17.47
N GLY A 108 -4.27 -8.92 17.73
CA GLY A 108 -4.54 -7.55 17.29
C GLY A 108 -5.80 -7.43 16.44
N LYS A 109 -6.62 -6.40 16.72
CA LYS A 109 -7.89 -6.12 16.00
C LYS A 109 -7.70 -5.80 14.52
N ALA A 110 -6.53 -5.28 14.14
CA ALA A 110 -6.20 -4.97 12.75
C ALA A 110 -6.27 -6.19 11.81
N PHE A 111 -6.18 -7.41 12.37
CA PHE A 111 -6.21 -8.65 11.60
C PHE A 111 -7.60 -9.32 11.55
N HIS A 112 -8.65 -8.68 12.06
CA HIS A 112 -10.00 -9.25 12.10
C HIS A 112 -10.43 -9.83 10.74
N GLY A 113 -10.94 -11.06 10.76
CA GLY A 113 -11.45 -11.76 9.58
C GLY A 113 -10.35 -12.35 8.68
N LEU A 114 -9.07 -12.04 8.94
CA LEU A 114 -7.93 -12.59 8.20
C LEU A 114 -7.43 -13.89 8.85
N PRO A 115 -6.91 -14.82 8.04
CA PRO A 115 -6.18 -15.98 8.54
C PRO A 115 -4.79 -15.55 9.04
N VAL A 116 -4.33 -16.17 10.13
CA VAL A 116 -2.98 -16.06 10.68
C VAL A 116 -2.43 -17.45 10.97
N ALA A 117 -1.13 -17.64 10.80
CA ALA A 117 -0.45 -18.92 11.05
C ALA A 117 0.21 -18.92 12.42
N LEU A 118 -0.02 -19.98 13.18
CA LEU A 118 0.75 -20.32 14.38
C LEU A 118 1.86 -21.31 14.01
N ARG A 119 3.09 -20.90 14.26
CA ARG A 119 4.28 -21.71 14.03
C ARG A 119 4.95 -22.04 15.35
N ALA A 120 5.18 -23.33 15.61
CA ALA A 120 5.89 -23.76 16.80
C ALA A 120 7.30 -23.16 16.80
N THR A 121 7.74 -22.69 17.96
CA THR A 121 9.14 -22.30 18.14
C THR A 121 9.96 -23.50 18.63
N GLY A 122 11.26 -23.32 18.88
CA GLY A 122 12.09 -24.35 19.50
C GLY A 122 11.76 -24.61 20.98
N GLU A 123 10.90 -23.79 21.59
CA GLU A 123 10.41 -23.98 22.96
C GLU A 123 9.03 -24.64 22.94
N ASP A 124 8.88 -25.72 23.70
CA ASP A 124 7.59 -26.37 23.85
C ASP A 124 6.56 -25.42 24.50
N GLY A 125 5.36 -25.42 23.93
CA GLY A 125 4.28 -24.52 24.35
C GLY A 125 4.41 -23.08 23.89
N VAL A 126 5.41 -22.69 23.09
CA VAL A 126 5.54 -21.31 22.57
C VAL A 126 5.38 -21.30 21.05
N PHE A 127 4.47 -20.46 20.56
CA PHE A 127 4.21 -20.31 19.13
C PHE A 127 4.33 -18.85 18.71
N ASP A 128 4.90 -18.63 17.53
CA ASP A 128 4.91 -17.33 16.87
C ASP A 128 3.74 -17.24 15.89
N THR A 129 3.01 -16.13 15.93
CA THR A 129 1.88 -15.86 15.04
C THR A 129 2.32 -14.99 13.87
N PHE A 130 1.99 -15.42 12.66
CA PHE A 130 2.37 -14.75 11.42
C PHE A 130 1.14 -14.35 10.58
N PHE A 131 1.15 -13.10 10.11
CA PHE A 131 0.32 -12.64 9.01
C PHE A 131 1.19 -12.54 7.76
N LEU A 132 0.91 -13.34 6.72
CA LEU A 132 1.85 -13.55 5.62
C LEU A 132 3.26 -13.92 6.16
N HIS A 133 4.29 -13.20 5.72
CA HIS A 133 5.67 -13.36 6.20
C HIS A 133 5.98 -12.54 7.47
N GLN A 134 5.03 -11.73 7.97
CA GLN A 134 5.26 -10.82 9.09
C GLN A 134 4.87 -11.48 10.40
N LYS A 135 5.79 -11.56 11.35
CA LYS A 135 5.46 -11.93 12.73
C LYS A 135 4.67 -10.80 13.38
N ILE A 136 3.51 -11.12 13.93
CA ILE A 136 2.58 -10.15 14.54
C ILE A 136 2.43 -10.32 16.05
N ALA A 137 2.62 -11.54 16.56
CA ALA A 137 2.48 -11.84 17.98
C ALA A 137 3.27 -13.10 18.36
N ARG A 138 3.42 -13.33 19.67
CA ARG A 138 3.87 -14.59 20.26
C ARG A 138 2.83 -15.04 21.27
N ILE A 139 2.45 -16.30 21.19
CA ILE A 139 1.55 -16.93 22.16
C ILE A 139 2.36 -17.92 23.00
N ASP A 140 2.18 -17.86 24.31
CA ASP A 140 2.74 -18.82 25.25
C ASP A 140 1.59 -19.62 25.88
N LEU A 141 1.58 -20.93 25.64
CA LEU A 141 0.59 -21.85 26.17
C LEU A 141 0.82 -22.15 27.65
N ARG A 142 2.07 -22.00 28.12
CA ARG A 142 2.51 -22.27 29.51
C ARG A 142 2.06 -21.14 30.43
N ASN A 143 2.13 -19.91 29.94
CA ASN A 143 1.71 -18.73 30.67
C ASN A 143 0.70 -17.94 29.84
N PRO A 144 -0.58 -18.35 29.85
CA PRO A 144 -1.61 -17.58 29.17
C PRO A 144 -1.63 -16.21 29.84
N GLY A 145 -1.27 -15.18 29.08
CA GLY A 145 -1.35 -13.80 29.55
C GLY A 145 -2.70 -13.55 30.22
N ARG A 146 -2.63 -12.90 31.38
CA ARG A 146 -3.77 -12.56 32.24
C ARG A 146 -4.91 -11.89 31.49
#